data_AF-A0A395UXW2-F1
#
_entry.id   AF-A0A395UXW2-F1
#
_cell.length_a   1.000
_cell.length_b   1.000
_cell.length_c   1.000
_cell.angle_alpha   90.00
_cell.angle_beta   90.00
_cell.angle_gamma   90.00
#
_symmetry.space_group_name_H-M   'P 1'
#
loop_
_entity.id
_entity.type
_entity.pdbx_description
1 polymer ?
#
loop_
_entity_poly.entity_id
_entity_poly.type
_entity_poly.pdbx_seq_one_letter_code
_entity_poly.pdbx_strand_id
1 'polypeptide(L)'
;EGLKAFGKTALIDFAGNTAACGVGALGETFDWPVPITMMLSLAAGITVSISGNKLLFKNADGIEIGAKTLSDAEVKKIGDVLDETTNSSFANKNLGEVLKQQGLTLEEFNKLRLTDVKDLTKEQIAQMKAIREAVPKIDANTYIQKTIPASDIDKYIGEDGWSTIGGYVARYDDVSHIKGYDNVVESSRLDYVTGDGVRPYPEGGDTYAYIKFKTTDAEKIKTPYGEIFGGTNTDGPPCTLNGFTGARNGQIIPEWSLSGEYVKPKKGAELHKVVNGKDTVVAIFDGKHFVEVKGK
;
A
#
# COMPACT_ATOMS: atom_id res chain seq x y z
N GLU A 1 3.20 -42.78 -2.75
CA GLU A 1 3.85 -42.67 -1.43
C GLU A 1 4.34 -41.27 -1.07
N GLY A 2 4.66 -40.39 -2.04
CA GLY A 2 5.03 -38.99 -1.75
C GLY A 2 3.96 -38.11 -1.07
N LEU A 3 2.66 -38.43 -1.21
CA LEU A 3 1.57 -37.69 -0.56
C LEU A 3 1.41 -37.98 0.95
N LYS A 4 1.93 -39.12 1.45
CA LYS A 4 1.86 -39.48 2.87
C LYS A 4 2.93 -38.78 3.72
N ALA A 5 3.99 -38.28 3.10
CA ALA A 5 5.03 -37.49 3.77
C ALA A 5 4.62 -36.02 3.98
N PHE A 6 3.64 -35.51 3.22
CA PHE A 6 3.16 -34.12 3.34
C PHE A 6 2.20 -33.92 4.52
N GLY A 7 1.70 -35.02 5.11
CA GLY A 7 0.66 -35.01 6.14
C GLY A 7 1.12 -34.73 7.57
N LYS A 8 2.39 -34.35 7.82
CA LYS A 8 2.87 -34.13 9.20
C LYS A 8 3.51 -32.79 9.53
N THR A 9 3.70 -31.88 8.58
CA THR A 9 4.20 -30.54 8.91
C THR A 9 3.74 -29.53 7.86
N ALA A 10 2.57 -28.92 8.07
CA ALA A 10 2.27 -27.62 7.49
C ALA A 10 2.48 -26.56 8.58
N LEU A 11 3.74 -26.39 9.00
CA LEU A 11 4.18 -25.13 9.57
C LEU A 11 4.26 -24.17 8.39
N ILE A 12 3.41 -23.15 8.42
CA ILE A 12 3.36 -22.10 7.43
C ILE A 12 4.69 -21.34 7.52
N ASP A 13 5.61 -21.63 6.60
CA ASP A 13 6.81 -20.83 6.38
C ASP A 13 6.54 -19.97 5.15
N PHE A 14 6.04 -18.75 5.40
CA PHE A 14 5.74 -17.77 4.37
C PHE A 14 7.02 -16.97 4.09
N ALA A 15 7.92 -17.57 3.31
CA ALA A 15 9.12 -16.90 2.82
C ALA A 15 9.38 -17.29 1.37
N GLY A 16 9.29 -16.32 0.47
CA GLY A 16 9.78 -16.46 -0.90
C GLY A 16 8.93 -15.75 -1.95
N ASN A 17 9.34 -14.52 -2.27
CA ASN A 17 9.15 -13.76 -3.51
C ASN A 17 7.98 -14.10 -4.45
N THR A 18 7.22 -13.03 -4.72
CA THR A 18 6.41 -12.79 -5.93
C THR A 18 5.05 -13.49 -5.94
N ALA A 19 3.98 -12.66 -5.94
CA ALA A 19 2.55 -13.01 -6.12
C ALA A 19 1.67 -13.23 -4.86
N ALA A 20 1.92 -12.52 -3.74
CA ALA A 20 0.93 -12.40 -2.64
C ALA A 20 0.30 -11.00 -2.51
N CYS A 21 0.66 -10.05 -3.37
CA CYS A 21 0.00 -8.74 -3.37
C CYS A 21 -1.31 -8.82 -4.16
N GLY A 22 -2.42 -9.06 -3.45
CA GLY A 22 -3.75 -8.73 -3.96
C GLY A 22 -4.46 -9.86 -4.71
N VAL A 23 -4.68 -10.99 -4.05
CA VAL A 23 -5.79 -11.86 -4.45
C VAL A 23 -6.83 -11.86 -3.33
N GLY A 24 -7.72 -10.87 -3.32
CA GLY A 24 -8.89 -10.95 -2.44
C GLY A 24 -9.45 -9.68 -1.79
N ALA A 25 -9.53 -8.55 -2.49
CA ALA A 25 -10.76 -7.76 -2.39
C ALA A 25 -11.92 -8.41 -3.19
N LEU A 26 -11.74 -9.67 -3.62
CA LEU A 26 -12.58 -10.38 -4.58
C LEU A 26 -13.45 -11.45 -3.90
N GLY A 27 -13.90 -11.09 -2.71
CA GLY A 27 -14.79 -11.87 -1.89
C GLY A 27 -15.63 -10.99 -0.98
N GLU A 28 -15.95 -9.74 -1.37
CA GLU A 28 -17.19 -9.14 -0.83
C GLU A 28 -18.45 -9.93 -1.27
N THR A 29 -18.26 -11.03 -2.02
CA THR A 29 -19.24 -11.67 -2.91
C THR A 29 -19.36 -13.18 -2.64
N PHE A 30 -19.75 -13.59 -1.44
CA PHE A 30 -20.36 -14.91 -1.27
C PHE A 30 -21.73 -14.91 -1.97
N ASP A 31 -21.76 -15.11 -3.30
CA ASP A 31 -22.77 -15.88 -4.05
C ASP A 31 -22.40 -16.01 -5.56
N TRP A 32 -21.22 -16.57 -5.91
CA TRP A 32 -20.80 -16.68 -7.33
C TRP A 32 -21.09 -18.07 -7.94
N PRO A 33 -21.86 -18.17 -9.05
CA PRO A 33 -22.26 -19.44 -9.68
C PRO A 33 -21.32 -19.91 -10.82
N VAL A 34 -20.00 -19.81 -10.63
CA VAL A 34 -18.95 -20.26 -11.59
C VAL A 34 -17.60 -20.39 -10.87
N PRO A 35 -16.75 -21.40 -11.15
CA PRO A 35 -15.49 -21.58 -10.42
C PRO A 35 -14.42 -20.58 -10.89
N ILE A 36 -13.98 -19.65 -10.04
CA ILE A 36 -12.79 -18.82 -10.31
C ILE A 36 -11.55 -19.53 -9.76
N THR A 37 -10.52 -19.68 -10.59
CA THR A 37 -9.24 -20.28 -10.22
C THR A 37 -8.25 -19.17 -9.85
N MET A 38 -7.89 -19.04 -8.57
CA MET A 38 -6.71 -18.26 -8.15
C MET A 38 -5.44 -19.06 -8.47
N MET A 39 -4.33 -18.42 -8.85
CA MET A 39 -3.05 -19.10 -9.07
C MET A 39 -2.04 -18.69 -8.00
N LEU A 40 -1.86 -19.52 -6.96
CA LEU A 40 -0.67 -19.44 -6.11
C LEU A 40 0.35 -20.46 -6.65
N SER A 41 1.43 -19.97 -7.24
CA SER A 41 2.52 -20.81 -7.78
C SER A 41 3.38 -21.35 -6.65
N LEU A 42 3.15 -22.59 -6.20
CA LEU A 42 4.01 -23.28 -5.23
C LEU A 42 4.96 -24.21 -5.98
N ALA A 43 6.24 -23.84 -6.09
CA ALA A 43 7.22 -24.47 -6.98
C ALA A 43 6.79 -24.46 -8.47
N ALA A 44 7.72 -24.81 -9.38
CA ALA A 44 7.46 -24.76 -10.81
C ALA A 44 6.27 -25.68 -11.20
N GLY A 45 5.10 -25.08 -11.45
CA GLY A 45 3.97 -25.75 -12.08
C GLY A 45 2.84 -26.26 -11.16
N ILE A 46 2.71 -25.78 -9.92
CA ILE A 46 1.51 -26.03 -9.10
C ILE A 46 0.78 -24.74 -8.79
N THR A 47 -0.52 -24.75 -9.03
CA THR A 47 -1.44 -23.62 -8.96
C THR A 47 -2.47 -23.86 -7.86
N VAL A 48 -2.63 -22.98 -6.87
CA VAL A 48 -3.68 -23.14 -5.84
C VAL A 48 -4.86 -22.19 -6.05
N SER A 49 -6.05 -22.75 -6.23
CA SER A 49 -7.33 -22.05 -6.36
C SER A 49 -8.26 -22.30 -5.18
N ILE A 50 -9.22 -21.39 -4.95
CA ILE A 50 -10.20 -21.50 -3.87
C ILE A 50 -11.57 -21.76 -4.49
N SER A 51 -12.30 -22.75 -3.98
CA SER A 51 -13.68 -23.04 -4.37
C SER A 51 -14.50 -23.41 -3.13
N GLY A 52 -15.38 -22.51 -2.71
CA GLY A 52 -16.06 -22.63 -1.42
C GLY A 52 -15.05 -22.69 -0.26
N ASN A 53 -15.18 -23.69 0.61
CA ASN A 53 -14.21 -23.95 1.68
C ASN A 53 -13.05 -24.86 1.24
N LYS A 54 -12.81 -25.06 -0.07
CA LYS A 54 -11.74 -25.94 -0.56
C LYS A 54 -10.62 -25.16 -1.23
N LEU A 55 -9.39 -25.53 -0.89
CA LEU A 55 -8.20 -25.21 -1.68
C LEU A 55 -7.99 -26.33 -2.70
N LEU A 56 -7.99 -26.01 -3.99
CA LEU A 56 -7.72 -26.93 -5.09
C LEU A 56 -6.32 -26.66 -5.63
N PHE A 57 -5.47 -27.67 -5.61
CA PHE A 57 -4.12 -27.67 -6.17
C PHE A 57 -4.21 -28.23 -7.58
N LYS A 58 -3.74 -27.46 -8.57
CA LYS A 58 -3.73 -27.84 -9.98
C LYS A 58 -2.30 -27.89 -10.50
N ASN A 59 -2.01 -28.76 -11.47
CA ASN A 59 -0.72 -28.74 -12.15
C ASN A 59 -0.65 -27.59 -13.20
N ALA A 60 0.45 -27.53 -13.94
CA ALA A 60 0.68 -26.53 -15.00
C ALA A 60 -0.37 -26.56 -16.13
N ASP A 61 -1.00 -27.72 -16.33
CA ASP A 61 -2.07 -27.91 -17.32
C ASP A 61 -3.47 -27.56 -16.77
N GLY A 62 -3.56 -27.07 -15.53
CA GLY A 62 -4.82 -26.73 -14.88
C GLY A 62 -5.61 -27.92 -14.35
N ILE A 63 -5.03 -29.13 -14.33
CA ILE A 63 -5.66 -30.35 -13.81
C ILE A 63 -5.54 -30.38 -12.30
N GLU A 64 -6.64 -30.60 -11.58
CA GLU A 64 -6.64 -30.78 -10.13
C GLU A 64 -5.82 -32.02 -9.75
N ILE A 65 -4.74 -31.79 -9.00
CA ILE A 65 -3.85 -32.83 -8.45
C ILE A 65 -4.08 -33.04 -6.95
N GLY A 66 -4.91 -32.21 -6.31
CA GLY A 66 -5.34 -32.40 -4.94
C GLY A 66 -6.30 -31.33 -4.47
N ALA A 67 -7.01 -31.61 -3.37
CA ALA A 67 -7.86 -30.64 -2.70
C ALA A 67 -7.74 -30.75 -1.19
N LYS A 68 -7.80 -29.62 -0.48
CA LYS A 68 -7.96 -29.56 0.97
C LYS A 68 -9.27 -28.84 1.29
N THR A 69 -10.17 -29.53 1.98
CA THR A 69 -11.34 -28.87 2.58
C THR A 69 -10.92 -28.24 3.89
N LEU A 70 -11.21 -26.96 4.05
CA LEU A 70 -10.92 -26.17 5.23
C LEU A 70 -12.10 -26.27 6.21
N SER A 71 -11.78 -26.46 7.48
CA SER A 71 -12.76 -26.31 8.56
C SER A 71 -13.10 -24.83 8.77
N ASP A 72 -14.27 -24.54 9.36
CA ASP A 72 -14.70 -23.17 9.66
C ASP A 72 -13.68 -22.42 10.52
N ALA A 73 -12.97 -23.11 11.41
CA ALA A 73 -11.90 -22.53 12.22
C ALA A 73 -10.63 -22.22 11.41
N GLU A 74 -10.30 -23.00 10.38
CA GLU A 74 -9.20 -22.73 9.46
C GLU A 74 -9.54 -21.60 8.49
N VAL A 75 -10.78 -21.57 7.99
CA VAL A 75 -11.32 -20.45 7.19
C VAL A 75 -11.27 -19.17 8.02
N LYS A 76 -11.72 -19.23 9.29
CA LYS A 76 -11.67 -18.10 10.20
C LYS A 76 -10.23 -17.64 10.47
N LYS A 77 -9.28 -18.54 10.72
CA LYS A 77 -7.86 -18.17 10.91
C LYS A 77 -7.25 -17.55 9.66
N ILE A 78 -7.59 -18.04 8.47
CA ILE A 78 -7.16 -17.43 7.20
C ILE A 78 -7.77 -16.03 7.08
N GLY A 79 -9.05 -15.87 7.43
CA GLY A 79 -9.71 -14.57 7.57
C GLY A 79 -8.99 -13.65 8.54
N ASP A 80 -8.74 -14.08 9.78
CA ASP A 80 -8.08 -13.29 10.82
C ASP A 80 -6.65 -12.85 10.41
N VAL A 81 -5.89 -13.72 9.74
CA VAL A 81 -4.53 -13.41 9.24
C VAL A 81 -4.55 -12.44 8.06
N LEU A 82 -5.53 -12.57 7.16
CA LEU A 82 -5.76 -11.61 6.07
C LEU A 82 -6.24 -10.26 6.65
N ASP A 83 -7.12 -10.29 7.63
CA ASP A 83 -7.65 -9.12 8.32
C ASP A 83 -6.55 -8.32 9.01
N GLU A 84 -5.64 -8.97 9.76
CA GLU A 84 -4.55 -8.28 10.47
C GLU A 84 -3.53 -7.61 9.55
N THR A 85 -3.40 -8.06 8.29
CA THR A 85 -2.43 -7.52 7.33
C THR A 85 -3.04 -6.69 6.20
N THR A 86 -4.37 -6.75 5.99
CA THR A 86 -5.07 -6.02 4.92
C THR A 86 -6.30 -5.20 5.35
N ASN A 87 -6.81 -5.28 6.59
CA ASN A 87 -8.08 -4.59 6.97
C ASN A 87 -7.97 -3.19 7.59
N SER A 88 -6.78 -2.61 7.77
CA SER A 88 -6.69 -1.22 8.29
C SER A 88 -6.67 -0.15 7.19
N SER A 89 -6.46 -0.55 5.94
CA SER A 89 -6.44 0.37 4.80
C SER A 89 -7.85 0.90 4.51
N PHE A 90 -7.93 2.18 4.13
CA PHE A 90 -9.20 2.81 3.74
C PHE A 90 -9.85 2.08 2.55
N ALA A 91 -9.04 1.69 1.57
CA ALA A 91 -9.49 1.02 0.36
C ALA A 91 -10.21 -0.31 0.65
N ASN A 92 -9.73 -1.08 1.63
CA ASN A 92 -10.32 -2.37 1.96
C ASN A 92 -11.47 -2.28 2.96
N LYS A 93 -11.43 -1.32 3.89
CA LYS A 93 -12.40 -1.27 5.00
C LYS A 93 -13.61 -0.40 4.75
N ASN A 94 -13.43 0.75 4.11
CA ASN A 94 -14.43 1.83 4.13
C ASN A 94 -14.88 2.25 2.74
N LEU A 95 -14.03 2.09 1.72
CA LEU A 95 -14.30 2.61 0.38
C LEU A 95 -15.61 2.08 -0.20
N GLY A 96 -15.88 0.77 -0.14
CA GLY A 96 -17.07 0.17 -0.74
C GLY A 96 -18.39 0.77 -0.23
N GLU A 97 -18.52 0.99 1.08
CA GLU A 97 -19.69 1.63 1.68
C GLU A 97 -19.83 3.10 1.27
N VAL A 98 -18.72 3.84 1.28
CA VAL A 98 -18.71 5.26 0.95
C VAL A 98 -19.04 5.47 -0.53
N LEU A 99 -18.55 4.61 -1.43
CA LEU A 99 -18.91 4.62 -2.84
C LEU A 99 -20.41 4.39 -3.05
N LYS A 100 -21.01 3.41 -2.36
CA LYS A 100 -22.46 3.17 -2.40
C LYS A 100 -23.25 4.39 -1.93
N GLN A 101 -22.81 5.07 -0.88
CA GLN A 101 -23.45 6.31 -0.39
C GLN A 101 -23.38 7.45 -1.40
N GLN A 102 -22.31 7.51 -2.20
CA GLN A 102 -22.15 8.50 -3.27
C GLN A 102 -22.78 8.08 -4.60
N GLY A 103 -23.37 6.87 -4.68
CA GLY A 103 -23.94 6.35 -5.92
C GLY A 103 -22.91 6.04 -7.00
N LEU A 104 -21.69 5.67 -6.61
CA LEU A 104 -20.58 5.38 -7.53
C LEU A 104 -20.17 3.91 -7.45
N THR A 105 -19.76 3.36 -8.59
CA THR A 105 -19.00 2.12 -8.68
C THR A 105 -17.50 2.38 -8.47
N LEU A 106 -16.75 1.31 -8.18
CA LEU A 106 -15.28 1.39 -8.08
C LEU A 106 -14.63 1.83 -9.40
N GLU A 107 -15.20 1.43 -10.54
CA GLU A 107 -14.71 1.80 -11.86
C GLU A 107 -14.92 3.30 -12.13
N GLU A 108 -16.11 3.82 -11.85
CA GLU A 108 -16.41 5.25 -11.97
C GLU A 108 -15.51 6.08 -11.05
N PHE A 109 -15.35 5.66 -9.79
CA PHE A 109 -14.43 6.33 -8.87
C PHE A 109 -13.00 6.36 -9.40
N ASN A 110 -12.47 5.24 -9.91
CA ASN A 110 -11.12 5.22 -10.48
C ASN A 110 -10.99 6.12 -11.70
N LYS A 111 -12.02 6.20 -12.55
CA LYS A 111 -12.04 7.15 -13.68
C LYS A 111 -12.02 8.59 -13.19
N LEU A 112 -12.85 8.94 -12.20
CA LEU A 112 -12.89 10.29 -11.63
C LEU A 112 -11.56 10.67 -10.95
N ARG A 113 -10.96 9.75 -10.19
CA ARG A 113 -9.66 9.95 -9.52
C ARG A 113 -8.53 10.29 -10.50
N LEU A 114 -8.58 9.76 -11.73
CA LEU A 114 -7.58 9.96 -12.77
C LEU A 114 -7.93 11.07 -13.77
N THR A 115 -9.15 11.64 -13.69
CA THR A 115 -9.56 12.76 -14.53
C THR A 115 -8.94 14.05 -13.99
N ASP A 116 -8.49 14.94 -14.88
CA ASP A 116 -7.99 16.26 -14.46
C ASP A 116 -9.12 16.99 -13.70
N VAL A 117 -8.78 17.60 -12.57
CA VAL A 117 -9.76 18.28 -11.71
C VAL A 117 -10.52 19.39 -12.43
N LYS A 118 -9.98 19.95 -13.51
CA LYS A 118 -10.62 20.96 -14.36
C LYS A 118 -11.74 20.41 -15.23
N ASP A 119 -11.70 19.11 -15.52
CA ASP A 119 -12.67 18.43 -16.38
C ASP A 119 -13.80 17.76 -15.57
N LEU A 120 -13.75 17.84 -14.24
CA LEU A 120 -14.78 17.31 -13.35
C LEU A 120 -15.96 18.27 -13.22
N THR A 121 -17.17 17.73 -13.17
CA THR A 121 -18.37 18.50 -12.82
C THR A 121 -18.39 18.84 -11.32
N LYS A 122 -19.17 19.85 -10.94
CA LYS A 122 -19.36 20.22 -9.51
C LYS A 122 -19.85 19.05 -8.66
N GLU A 123 -20.71 18.21 -9.21
CA GLU A 123 -21.24 17.02 -8.54
C GLU A 123 -20.15 15.96 -8.35
N GLN A 124 -19.35 15.68 -9.39
CA GLN A 124 -18.22 14.75 -9.29
C GLN A 124 -17.17 15.23 -8.29
N ILE A 125 -16.89 16.54 -8.24
CA ILE A 125 -16.01 17.14 -7.23
C ILE A 125 -16.58 16.91 -5.83
N ALA A 126 -17.89 17.11 -5.62
CA ALA A 126 -18.53 16.87 -4.33
C ALA A 126 -18.46 15.40 -3.91
N GLN A 127 -18.73 14.47 -4.82
CA GLN A 127 -18.61 13.02 -4.58
C GLN A 127 -17.17 12.63 -4.21
N MET A 128 -16.18 13.07 -4.98
CA MET A 128 -14.76 12.80 -4.72
C MET A 128 -14.30 13.37 -3.37
N LYS A 129 -14.73 14.58 -3.02
CA LYS A 129 -14.49 15.17 -1.69
C LYS A 129 -15.12 14.34 -0.58
N ALA A 130 -16.38 13.93 -0.73
CA ALA A 130 -17.05 13.11 0.28
C ALA A 130 -16.30 11.79 0.51
N ILE A 131 -15.82 11.15 -0.55
CA ILE A 131 -15.00 9.93 -0.45
C ILE A 131 -13.68 10.22 0.26
N ARG A 132 -12.99 11.32 -0.10
CA ARG A 132 -11.71 11.67 0.50
C ARG A 132 -11.81 12.07 1.97
N GLU A 133 -12.89 12.75 2.37
CA GLU A 133 -13.14 13.13 3.77
C GLU A 133 -13.55 11.94 4.65
N ALA A 134 -13.99 10.82 4.06
CA ALA A 134 -14.24 9.57 4.77
C ALA A 134 -12.95 8.81 5.14
N VAL A 135 -11.80 9.19 4.57
CA VAL A 135 -10.50 8.59 4.92
C VAL A 135 -10.15 8.96 6.37
N PRO A 136 -9.74 7.98 7.22
CA PRO A 136 -9.28 8.27 8.57
C PRO A 136 -8.19 9.35 8.57
N LYS A 137 -8.38 10.40 9.39
CA LYS A 137 -7.42 11.50 9.50
C LYS A 137 -6.13 11.03 10.17
N ILE A 138 -5.02 11.62 9.76
CA ILE A 138 -3.74 11.43 10.46
C ILE A 138 -3.80 12.22 11.77
N ASP A 139 -3.60 11.52 12.88
CA ASP A 139 -3.44 12.09 14.20
C ASP A 139 -2.07 11.72 14.81
N ALA A 140 -1.83 12.14 16.06
CA ALA A 140 -0.56 11.88 16.73
C ALA A 140 -0.27 10.40 17.01
N ASN A 141 -1.26 9.51 16.86
CA ASN A 141 -1.16 8.07 17.08
C ASN A 141 -1.11 7.27 15.78
N THR A 142 -1.31 7.91 14.64
CA THR A 142 -1.31 7.30 13.32
C THR A 142 0.12 7.04 12.85
N TYR A 143 0.42 5.82 12.42
CA TYR A 143 1.68 5.54 11.71
C TYR A 143 1.61 6.09 10.29
N ILE A 144 2.67 6.79 9.90
CA ILE A 144 2.82 7.48 8.62
C ILE A 144 4.04 6.89 7.90
N GLN A 145 3.96 6.79 6.58
CA GLN A 145 5.06 6.43 5.71
C GLN A 145 5.50 7.63 4.86
N LYS A 146 6.79 7.95 4.89
CA LYS A 146 7.45 8.77 3.87
C LYS A 146 8.31 7.87 3.00
N THR A 147 7.94 7.64 1.74
CA THR A 147 8.81 6.97 0.78
C THR A 147 9.91 7.93 0.33
N ILE A 148 11.16 7.48 0.32
CA ILE A 148 12.34 8.25 -0.10
C ILE A 148 13.19 7.43 -1.09
N PRO A 149 13.95 8.09 -1.99
CA PRO A 149 14.93 7.41 -2.82
C PRO A 149 15.97 6.69 -1.97
N ALA A 150 16.48 5.56 -2.45
CA ALA A 150 17.54 4.82 -1.74
C ALA A 150 18.82 5.66 -1.55
N SER A 151 19.10 6.59 -2.47
CA SER A 151 20.22 7.53 -2.39
C SER A 151 20.10 8.54 -1.26
N ASP A 152 18.92 8.69 -0.65
CA ASP A 152 18.68 9.66 0.41
C ASP A 152 18.84 9.05 1.82
N ILE A 153 19.06 7.74 1.94
CA ILE A 153 19.22 7.06 3.24
C ILE A 153 20.31 7.74 4.09
N ASP A 154 21.51 7.94 3.52
CA ASP A 154 22.66 8.49 4.24
C ASP A 154 22.45 9.96 4.62
N LYS A 155 21.51 10.68 3.96
CA LYS A 155 21.18 12.06 4.31
C LYS A 155 20.42 12.18 5.62
N TYR A 156 19.78 11.10 6.09
CA TYR A 156 19.06 11.08 7.37
C TYR A 156 19.93 10.61 8.54
N ILE A 157 20.97 9.83 8.27
CA ILE A 157 21.75 9.11 9.29
C ILE A 157 22.88 9.99 9.84
N GLY A 158 23.08 9.95 11.16
CA GLY A 158 24.19 10.61 11.84
C GLY A 158 23.83 11.97 12.46
N GLU A 159 24.81 12.60 13.13
CA GLU A 159 24.59 13.83 13.90
C GLU A 159 24.23 15.04 13.02
N ASP A 160 24.76 15.09 11.80
CA ASP A 160 24.45 16.12 10.80
C ASP A 160 23.30 15.70 9.85
N GLY A 161 22.69 14.54 10.10
CA GLY A 161 21.60 14.00 9.28
C GLY A 161 20.29 14.77 9.44
N TRP A 162 19.46 14.72 8.40
CA TRP A 162 18.11 15.27 8.44
C TRP A 162 17.29 14.62 9.56
N SER A 163 16.68 15.45 10.39
CA SER A 163 15.90 15.04 11.57
C SER A 163 14.42 15.40 11.48
N THR A 164 13.99 15.95 10.34
CA THR A 164 12.61 16.32 10.04
C THR A 164 12.18 15.74 8.71
N ILE A 165 10.87 15.57 8.55
CA ILE A 165 10.24 14.94 7.39
C ILE A 165 9.32 15.95 6.74
N GLY A 166 9.36 16.01 5.39
CA GLY A 166 8.59 16.94 4.58
C GLY A 166 7.99 16.30 3.32
N GLY A 167 7.26 17.10 2.55
CA GLY A 167 6.61 16.70 1.29
C GLY A 167 5.46 15.71 1.47
N TYR A 168 5.23 14.89 0.45
CA TYR A 168 4.12 13.94 0.41
C TYR A 168 4.37 12.69 1.26
N VAL A 169 3.32 12.22 1.94
CA VAL A 169 3.29 11.06 2.83
C VAL A 169 1.97 10.31 2.71
N ALA A 170 1.91 9.09 3.22
CA ALA A 170 0.69 8.29 3.32
C ALA A 170 0.52 7.73 4.74
N ARG A 171 -0.70 7.38 5.14
CA ARG A 171 -0.90 6.52 6.31
C ARG A 171 -0.22 5.19 6.02
N TYR A 172 0.54 4.67 6.98
CA TYR A 172 1.26 3.41 6.82
C TYR A 172 0.32 2.25 6.48
N ASP A 173 -0.84 2.19 7.14
CA ASP A 173 -1.89 1.21 6.88
C ASP A 173 -2.37 1.18 5.42
N ASP A 174 -2.35 2.32 4.72
CA ASP A 174 -2.84 2.43 3.35
C ASP A 174 -1.80 1.98 2.31
N VAL A 175 -0.54 1.75 2.71
CA VAL A 175 0.57 1.44 1.78
C VAL A 175 1.48 0.29 2.22
N SER A 176 1.36 -0.20 3.46
CA SER A 176 2.29 -1.16 4.04
C SER A 176 2.33 -2.51 3.32
N HIS A 177 1.25 -2.90 2.64
CA HIS A 177 1.16 -4.11 1.82
C HIS A 177 1.90 -4.02 0.47
N ILE A 178 2.34 -2.83 0.07
CA ILE A 178 2.97 -2.58 -1.24
C ILE A 178 4.49 -2.62 -1.07
N LYS A 179 5.12 -3.73 -1.50
CA LYS A 179 6.57 -3.95 -1.31
C LYS A 179 7.39 -4.11 -2.59
N GLY A 180 6.76 -4.50 -3.70
CA GLY A 180 7.45 -4.61 -4.99
C GLY A 180 7.82 -3.22 -5.51
N TYR A 181 9.07 -3.03 -5.96
CA TYR A 181 9.60 -1.73 -6.37
C TYR A 181 8.69 -1.02 -7.37
N ASP A 182 8.39 -1.67 -8.50
CA ASP A 182 7.53 -1.09 -9.55
C ASP A 182 6.14 -0.76 -9.03
N ASN A 183 5.59 -1.59 -8.14
CA ASN A 183 4.31 -1.33 -7.52
C ASN A 183 4.36 -0.12 -6.59
N VAL A 184 5.41 0.05 -5.80
CA VAL A 184 5.57 1.26 -4.95
C VAL A 184 5.70 2.50 -5.82
N VAL A 185 6.53 2.43 -6.87
CA VAL A 185 6.73 3.54 -7.80
C VAL A 185 5.42 3.93 -8.48
N GLU A 186 4.65 2.98 -9.00
CA GLU A 186 3.37 3.27 -9.66
C GLU A 186 2.29 3.73 -8.67
N SER A 187 2.18 3.09 -7.50
CA SER A 187 1.12 3.39 -6.55
C SER A 187 1.28 4.76 -5.90
N SER A 188 2.52 5.14 -5.60
CA SER A 188 2.86 6.46 -5.04
C SER A 188 3.24 7.48 -6.12
N ARG A 189 3.14 7.14 -7.41
CA ARG A 189 3.48 7.98 -8.56
C ARG A 189 4.86 8.64 -8.45
N LEU A 190 5.84 7.79 -8.15
CA LEU A 190 7.25 8.16 -8.00
C LEU A 190 8.00 8.11 -9.34
N ASP A 191 7.27 8.00 -10.47
CA ASP A 191 7.75 8.00 -11.85
C ASP A 191 8.14 9.39 -12.38
N TYR A 192 8.16 10.41 -11.52
CA TYR A 192 8.47 11.78 -11.89
C TYR A 192 9.97 11.99 -12.18
N VAL A 193 10.24 13.01 -13.01
CA VAL A 193 11.58 13.49 -13.34
C VAL A 193 11.77 14.87 -12.73
N THR A 194 12.87 15.06 -12.01
CA THR A 194 13.22 16.35 -11.41
C THR A 194 13.72 17.34 -12.48
N GLY A 195 13.77 18.63 -12.15
CA GLY A 195 14.10 19.69 -13.14
C GLY A 195 15.49 19.56 -13.77
N ASP A 196 16.41 18.83 -13.14
CA ASP A 196 17.73 18.45 -13.63
C ASP A 196 17.74 17.18 -14.50
N GLY A 197 16.57 16.61 -14.81
CA GLY A 197 16.41 15.44 -15.66
C GLY A 197 16.62 14.10 -14.95
N VAL A 198 16.79 14.10 -13.62
CA VAL A 198 16.99 12.87 -12.85
C VAL A 198 15.65 12.23 -12.50
N ARG A 199 15.56 10.90 -12.61
CA ARG A 199 14.44 10.13 -12.06
C ARG A 199 14.89 9.52 -10.73
N PRO A 200 14.44 10.02 -9.57
CA PRO A 200 14.94 9.55 -8.27
C PRO A 200 14.65 8.07 -8.00
N TYR A 201 13.61 7.53 -8.66
CA TYR A 201 13.25 6.13 -8.67
C TYR A 201 13.40 5.58 -10.09
N PRO A 202 14.60 5.12 -10.48
CA PRO A 202 14.90 4.71 -11.86
C PRO A 202 14.03 3.54 -12.34
N GLU A 203 13.80 3.49 -13.65
CA GLU A 203 13.11 2.36 -14.28
C GLU A 203 13.91 1.06 -14.09
N GLY A 204 13.23 -0.04 -13.77
CA GLY A 204 13.89 -1.32 -13.48
C GLY A 204 14.72 -1.33 -12.20
N GLY A 205 14.52 -0.35 -11.31
CA GLY A 205 15.13 -0.35 -9.98
C GLY A 205 14.60 -1.50 -9.12
N ASP A 206 15.33 -1.79 -8.03
CA ASP A 206 14.96 -2.85 -7.08
C ASP A 206 14.96 -2.36 -5.63
N THR A 207 15.37 -1.12 -5.40
CA THR A 207 15.67 -0.59 -4.09
C THR A 207 15.00 0.75 -3.86
N TYR A 208 14.29 0.87 -2.74
CA TYR A 208 13.76 2.13 -2.22
C TYR A 208 13.93 2.17 -0.70
N ALA A 209 13.69 3.33 -0.10
CA ALA A 209 13.64 3.47 1.35
C ALA A 209 12.33 4.12 1.78
N TYR A 210 11.98 3.96 3.05
CA TYR A 210 10.87 4.70 3.64
C TYR A 210 11.11 4.95 5.11
N ILE A 211 10.53 6.03 5.63
CA ILE A 211 10.51 6.35 7.05
C ILE A 211 9.11 6.06 7.58
N LYS A 212 9.02 5.19 8.59
CA LYS A 212 7.81 4.89 9.33
C LYS A 212 7.84 5.65 10.65
N PHE A 213 6.89 6.54 10.86
CA PHE A 213 6.92 7.44 12.02
C PHE A 213 5.54 7.83 12.50
N LYS A 214 5.52 8.42 13.70
CA LYS A 214 4.42 9.23 14.23
C LYS A 214 4.96 10.62 14.53
N THR A 215 4.11 11.63 14.60
CA THR A 215 4.49 12.99 14.98
C THR A 215 3.54 13.55 16.03
N THR A 216 3.95 14.55 16.81
CA THR A 216 3.03 15.37 17.62
C THR A 216 2.33 16.44 16.79
N ASP A 217 2.93 16.80 15.66
CA ASP A 217 2.52 17.91 14.81
C ASP A 217 1.65 17.42 13.64
N ALA A 218 0.69 16.53 13.94
CA ALA A 218 -0.16 15.90 12.93
C ALA A 218 -1.07 16.92 12.22
N GLU A 219 -1.35 18.05 12.86
CA GLU A 219 -2.10 19.16 12.29
C GLU A 219 -1.43 19.80 11.08
N LYS A 220 -0.11 19.64 10.90
CA LYS A 220 0.62 20.14 9.72
C LYS A 220 0.43 19.26 8.48
N ILE A 221 -0.10 18.05 8.67
CA ILE A 221 -0.32 17.09 7.59
C ILE A 221 -1.73 17.31 7.03
N LYS A 222 -1.82 17.74 5.77
CA LYS A 222 -3.08 18.12 5.13
C LYS A 222 -3.37 17.27 3.90
N THR A 223 -4.64 17.20 3.54
CA THR A 223 -5.02 16.70 2.21
C THR A 223 -4.53 17.69 1.15
N PRO A 224 -3.79 17.25 0.12
CA PRO A 224 -3.20 18.12 -0.89
C PRO A 224 -4.21 18.58 -1.95
N TYR A 225 -5.35 19.14 -1.52
CA TYR A 225 -6.37 19.65 -2.43
C TYR A 225 -5.87 20.88 -3.18
N GLY A 226 -6.12 20.90 -4.49
CA GLY A 226 -5.99 22.11 -5.28
C GLY A 226 -7.18 23.06 -5.14
N GLU A 227 -7.11 24.20 -5.82
CA GLU A 227 -8.11 25.29 -5.72
C GLU A 227 -9.53 24.82 -6.06
N ILE A 228 -9.70 23.99 -7.09
CA ILE A 228 -11.01 23.42 -7.48
C ILE A 228 -11.58 22.53 -6.36
N PHE A 229 -10.71 21.84 -5.62
CA PHE A 229 -11.08 21.06 -4.44
C PHE A 229 -11.10 21.91 -3.15
N GLY A 230 -11.00 23.23 -3.25
CA GLY A 230 -11.08 24.16 -2.12
C GLY A 230 -9.84 24.17 -1.22
N GLY A 231 -8.70 23.64 -1.70
CA GLY A 231 -7.41 23.77 -1.04
C GLY A 231 -6.53 24.82 -1.71
N THR A 232 -5.27 24.85 -1.30
CA THR A 232 -4.27 25.82 -1.77
C THR A 232 -3.10 25.17 -2.49
N ASN A 233 -3.15 23.86 -2.73
CA ASN A 233 -2.07 23.16 -3.40
C ASN A 233 -2.04 23.54 -4.90
N THR A 234 -0.85 23.87 -5.40
CA THR A 234 -0.63 24.26 -6.80
C THR A 234 0.32 23.30 -7.52
N ASP A 235 0.71 22.20 -6.87
CA ASP A 235 1.62 21.22 -7.45
C ASP A 235 1.05 20.62 -8.74
N GLY A 236 1.92 20.44 -9.74
CA GLY A 236 1.57 19.78 -10.98
C GLY A 236 1.62 18.25 -10.87
N PRO A 237 1.41 17.54 -12.00
CA PRO A 237 1.61 16.10 -12.07
C PRO A 237 2.98 15.70 -11.50
N PRO A 238 3.08 14.65 -10.69
CA PRO A 238 2.07 13.59 -10.49
C PRO A 238 0.97 13.88 -9.45
N CYS A 239 0.96 15.03 -8.76
CA CYS A 239 -0.11 15.36 -7.83
C CYS A 239 -1.43 15.55 -8.59
N THR A 240 -2.49 14.90 -8.12
CA THR A 240 -3.81 14.93 -8.76
C THR A 240 -4.67 16.09 -8.28
N LEU A 241 -4.26 16.78 -7.21
CA LEU A 241 -5.00 17.85 -6.54
C LEU A 241 -6.37 17.44 -5.97
N ASN A 242 -6.73 16.15 -6.03
CA ASN A 242 -7.99 15.61 -5.49
C ASN A 242 -7.82 14.82 -4.18
N GLY A 243 -6.58 14.74 -3.66
CA GLY A 243 -6.27 14.09 -2.40
C GLY A 243 -6.02 12.58 -2.48
N PHE A 244 -6.00 11.99 -3.67
CA PHE A 244 -5.55 10.61 -3.91
C PHE A 244 -4.37 10.58 -4.88
N THR A 245 -3.51 9.57 -4.78
CA THR A 245 -2.45 9.38 -5.77
C THR A 245 -3.04 9.11 -7.16
N GLY A 246 -2.30 9.44 -8.21
CA GLY A 246 -2.67 9.17 -9.60
C GLY A 246 -2.34 7.75 -10.07
N ALA A 247 -2.33 6.76 -9.16
CA ALA A 247 -1.94 5.36 -9.43
C ALA A 247 -2.87 4.67 -10.44
N ARG A 248 -2.32 3.87 -11.36
CA ARG A 248 -3.07 3.18 -12.42
C ARG A 248 -3.08 1.66 -12.28
N ASN A 249 -2.38 1.11 -11.29
CA ASN A 249 -2.33 -0.33 -11.00
C ASN A 249 -3.45 -0.83 -10.06
N GLY A 250 -4.55 -0.08 -9.97
CA GLY A 250 -5.70 -0.40 -9.10
C GLY A 250 -5.52 -0.07 -7.62
N GLN A 251 -4.33 0.37 -7.18
CA GLN A 251 -4.15 0.86 -5.81
C GLN A 251 -4.86 2.21 -5.62
N ILE A 252 -5.53 2.36 -4.48
CA ILE A 252 -6.23 3.58 -4.08
C ILE A 252 -5.56 4.08 -2.81
N ILE A 253 -4.68 5.06 -2.96
CA ILE A 253 -3.89 5.60 -1.86
C ILE A 253 -4.36 7.03 -1.58
N PRO A 254 -4.96 7.29 -0.41
CA PRO A 254 -5.18 8.64 0.08
C PRO A 254 -3.82 9.34 0.26
N GLU A 255 -3.66 10.46 -0.41
CA GLU A 255 -2.45 11.25 -0.37
C GLU A 255 -2.54 12.33 0.72
N TRP A 256 -1.42 12.57 1.39
CA TRP A 256 -1.25 13.62 2.38
C TRP A 256 0.03 14.40 2.08
N SER A 257 0.07 15.68 2.45
CA SER A 257 1.23 16.52 2.24
C SER A 257 1.53 17.37 3.46
N LEU A 258 2.81 17.66 3.63
CA LEU A 258 3.34 18.63 4.57
C LEU A 258 3.53 20.02 3.93
N SER A 259 3.19 20.22 2.64
CA SER A 259 3.02 21.52 1.95
C SER A 259 3.97 22.67 2.36
N GLY A 260 5.29 22.43 2.35
CA GLY A 260 6.32 23.42 2.71
C GLY A 260 6.66 23.49 4.21
N GLU A 261 5.92 22.76 5.02
CA GLU A 261 6.22 22.48 6.42
C GLU A 261 7.05 21.20 6.59
N TYR A 262 7.61 21.07 7.79
CA TYR A 262 8.38 19.90 8.20
C TYR A 262 7.92 19.46 9.59
N VAL A 263 7.88 18.14 9.80
CA VAL A 263 7.53 17.54 11.09
C VAL A 263 8.69 16.75 11.66
N LYS A 264 8.82 16.77 12.98
CA LYS A 264 9.80 15.94 13.68
C LYS A 264 9.17 14.58 14.01
N PRO A 265 9.80 13.45 13.65
CA PRO A 265 9.31 12.15 14.06
C PRO A 265 9.45 11.97 15.59
N LYS A 266 8.53 11.20 16.19
CA LYS A 266 8.68 10.72 17.57
C LYS A 266 9.87 9.77 17.66
N LYS A 267 10.49 9.71 18.85
CA LYS A 267 11.51 8.71 19.17
C LYS A 267 11.00 7.31 18.85
N GLY A 268 11.85 6.49 18.23
CA GLY A 268 11.52 5.16 17.76
C GLY A 268 10.96 5.10 16.34
N ALA A 269 10.92 6.22 15.60
CA ALA A 269 10.67 6.17 14.16
C ALA A 269 11.75 5.36 13.44
N GLU A 270 11.35 4.64 12.41
CA GLU A 270 12.16 3.63 11.73
C GLU A 270 12.47 4.10 10.32
N LEU A 271 13.75 4.10 9.93
CA LEU A 271 14.17 4.23 8.54
C LEU A 271 14.42 2.84 7.99
N HIS A 272 13.70 2.49 6.93
CA HIS A 272 13.74 1.20 6.27
C HIS A 272 14.40 1.29 4.90
N LYS A 273 15.14 0.25 4.55
CA LYS A 273 15.61 -0.02 3.19
C LYS A 273 14.93 -1.28 2.69
N VAL A 274 14.34 -1.22 1.50
CA VAL A 274 13.70 -2.36 0.86
C VAL A 274 14.46 -2.69 -0.42
N VAL A 275 14.95 -3.92 -0.54
CA VAL A 275 15.69 -4.42 -1.72
C VAL A 275 14.99 -5.67 -2.22
N ASN A 276 14.52 -5.66 -3.47
CA ASN A 276 13.76 -6.78 -4.06
C ASN A 276 12.58 -7.23 -3.16
N GLY A 277 11.86 -6.26 -2.58
CA GLY A 277 10.75 -6.49 -1.66
C GLY A 277 11.15 -6.93 -0.24
N LYS A 278 12.43 -7.23 0.02
CA LYS A 278 12.93 -7.54 1.35
C LYS A 278 13.16 -6.27 2.16
N ASP A 279 12.38 -6.12 3.22
CA ASP A 279 12.37 -4.95 4.09
C ASP A 279 13.35 -5.11 5.27
N THR A 280 14.15 -4.08 5.56
CA THR A 280 15.11 -4.06 6.67
C THR A 280 15.18 -2.69 7.30
N VAL A 281 15.08 -2.61 8.63
CA VAL A 281 15.32 -1.37 9.39
C VAL A 281 16.82 -1.08 9.40
N VAL A 282 17.21 0.09 8.90
CA VAL A 282 18.61 0.52 8.82
C VAL A 282 18.97 1.57 9.86
N ALA A 283 18.01 2.37 10.34
CA ALA A 283 18.23 3.33 11.42
C ALA A 283 16.97 3.57 12.25
N ILE A 284 17.17 3.98 13.51
CA ILE A 284 16.10 4.36 14.45
C ILE A 284 16.31 5.80 14.91
N PHE A 285 15.25 6.58 14.91
CA PHE A 285 15.28 7.95 15.43
C PHE A 285 15.35 7.95 16.96
N ASP A 286 16.43 8.50 17.54
CA ASP A 286 16.67 8.51 18.99
C ASP A 286 15.91 9.64 19.74
N GLY A 287 15.23 10.51 18.98
CA GLY A 287 14.60 11.75 19.46
C GLY A 287 15.31 13.01 18.96
N LYS A 288 16.50 12.88 18.38
CA LYS A 288 17.30 13.95 17.79
C LYS A 288 17.80 13.59 16.39
N HIS A 289 18.32 12.39 16.17
CA HIS A 289 18.88 11.93 14.89
C HIS A 289 18.47 10.49 14.59
N PHE A 290 18.57 10.08 13.32
CA PHE A 290 18.51 8.66 12.97
C PHE A 290 19.89 8.02 13.22
N VAL A 291 19.90 7.00 14.07
CA VAL A 291 21.10 6.23 14.44
C VAL A 291 21.03 4.87 13.80
N GLU A 292 22.10 4.46 13.12
CA GLU A 292 22.16 3.14 12.47
C GLU A 292 21.90 1.99 13.44
N VAL A 293 21.15 1.00 12.95
CA VAL A 293 21.03 -0.28 13.65
C VAL A 293 22.28 -1.10 13.33
N LYS A 294 23.23 -1.13 14.26
CA LYS A 294 24.40 -2.02 14.15
C LYS A 294 23.92 -3.48 14.16
N GLY A 295 24.37 -4.24 13.16
CA GLY A 295 23.82 -5.55 12.78
C GLY A 295 23.57 -6.53 13.92
N LYS A 296 22.45 -7.25 13.79
CA LYS A 296 22.27 -8.60 14.33
C LYS A 296 22.76 -9.62 13.32
#